data_AF-A0A4Y2M5I2-F1
#
_entry.id   AF-A0A4Y2M5I2-F1
#
_cell.length_a   1.000
_cell.length_b   1.000
_cell.length_c   1.000
_cell.angle_alpha   90.00
_cell.angle_beta   90.00
_cell.angle_gamma   90.00
#
_symmetry.space_group_name_H-M   'P 1'
#
loop_
_entity.id
_entity.type
_entity.pdbx_description
1 polymer ?
#
loop_
_entity_poly.entity_id
_entity_poly.type
_entity_poly.pdbx_seq_one_letter_code
_entity_poly.pdbx_strand_id
1 'polypeptide(L)'
;MQVCELHFRKEDVLRETEYFDEKSGTLLRSPLQYPKLKGGAIPILVSDKCPPSLQPTMIAFRESPSKKRRRLEDKLVRKAQEASIETANYYMKKVTFTNLAELKQCVISQGTDAYWTTIFKADFLSVMHLTNLPDVLCSVNVDKNLNISVLYKKVELKKLGTFQFPLRVTNINVFFEIVSSLKMLAHSGTTKNSEDIKDVLEVLISLLNKIKNHKSKNEEDKFIDFMIEQLSNLNVVKKHRRYSYEFLIFCSLLKSISPHCYSFLRNSKVFILPHESTLRRVCSEFGVNPSQEQDDDSFLSYITQKFNFLGDKDKTISLMIDEIHLRPTYDYVGGKLYGMSYNSSNAATSAFVFMVQSLLSPYKDVAHILPVSTLTAEMFHSFLNKVIVGLETIGFKVIVVVTDNNAINKKAVSLFANPPKLKIRYTNPVYSERDFFFIFDTVHILKCVRNNWLCQKNYGTCMFYPSFDNFSLFKTASFQALKKLHEIEIEKLLKYGYGLTQKALAPTSFERQNVKLVLQVINNVVAEGLNLVGAENNILHHKDTADYIKIIHRWW
;
A
#
# COMPACT_ATOMS: atom_id res chain seq x y z
N MET A 1 -63.18 20.14 70.58
CA MET A 1 -63.24 21.34 69.71
C MET A 1 -62.31 21.09 68.53
N GLN A 2 -62.82 21.00 67.30
CA GLN A 2 -61.96 20.98 66.11
C GLN A 2 -61.43 22.41 65.90
N VAL A 3 -60.11 22.59 65.94
CA VAL A 3 -59.46 23.87 65.69
C VAL A 3 -59.25 24.00 64.18
N CYS A 4 -59.82 25.02 63.54
CA CYS A 4 -59.64 25.28 62.11
C CYS A 4 -58.75 26.51 61.87
N GLU A 5 -58.28 26.70 60.63
CA GLU A 5 -57.39 27.80 60.26
C GLU A 5 -57.95 29.20 60.53
N LEU A 6 -59.29 29.35 60.61
CA LEU A 6 -59.96 30.61 60.94
C LEU A 6 -59.73 31.03 62.41
N HIS A 7 -59.25 30.12 63.26
CA HIS A 7 -58.93 30.43 64.65
C HIS A 7 -57.55 31.08 64.82
N PHE A 8 -56.78 31.29 63.75
CA PHE A 8 -55.45 31.93 63.77
C PHE A 8 -55.42 33.17 62.89
N ARG A 9 -54.48 34.08 63.13
CA ARG A 9 -54.32 35.27 62.29
C ARG A 9 -53.81 34.85 60.91
N LYS A 10 -54.26 35.53 59.85
CA LYS A 10 -53.87 35.22 58.46
C LYS A 10 -52.35 35.23 58.24
N GLU A 11 -51.63 36.07 59.00
CA GLU A 11 -50.17 36.21 58.97
C GLU A 11 -49.40 35.01 59.57
N ASP A 12 -50.06 34.21 60.40
CA ASP A 12 -49.50 33.01 61.04
C ASP A 12 -49.70 31.74 60.20
N VAL A 13 -50.47 31.84 59.12
CA VAL A 13 -50.77 30.74 58.18
C VAL A 13 -49.87 30.85 56.94
N LEU A 14 -48.91 29.95 56.82
CA LEU A 14 -48.03 29.78 55.66
C LEU A 14 -48.78 29.09 54.52
N ARG A 15 -48.89 29.80 53.39
CA ARG A 15 -49.56 29.33 52.17
C ARG A 15 -48.60 29.05 51.01
N GLU A 16 -47.33 29.44 51.14
CA GLU A 16 -46.31 29.32 50.10
C GLU A 16 -44.99 28.85 50.72
N THR A 17 -44.21 28.06 49.97
CA THR A 17 -42.84 27.68 50.29
C THR A 17 -41.87 28.29 49.28
N GLU A 18 -40.73 28.76 49.77
CA GLU A 18 -39.65 29.29 48.95
C GLU A 18 -38.47 28.30 48.93
N TYR A 19 -37.90 28.06 47.76
CA TYR A 19 -36.68 27.27 47.57
C TYR A 19 -35.69 28.06 46.71
N PHE A 20 -34.41 28.11 47.12
CA PHE A 20 -33.36 28.84 46.41
C PHE A 20 -32.49 27.85 45.64
N ASP A 21 -32.44 27.99 44.32
CA ASP A 21 -31.60 27.14 43.46
C ASP A 21 -30.21 27.77 43.26
N GLU A 22 -29.20 27.14 43.85
CA GLU A 22 -27.81 27.65 43.89
C GLU A 22 -27.12 27.69 42.52
N LYS A 23 -27.60 26.93 41.52
CA LYS A 23 -27.00 26.90 40.18
C LYS A 23 -27.52 28.01 39.25
N SER A 24 -28.79 28.38 39.42
CA SER A 24 -29.46 29.40 38.60
C SER A 24 -29.55 30.76 39.30
N GLY A 25 -29.34 30.82 40.61
CA GLY A 25 -29.42 32.05 41.41
C GLY A 25 -30.84 32.57 41.61
N THR A 26 -31.86 31.80 41.22
CA THR A 26 -33.28 32.20 41.27
C THR A 26 -34.00 31.64 42.49
N LEU A 27 -34.83 32.48 43.13
CA LEU A 27 -35.71 32.11 44.24
C LEU A 27 -37.06 31.63 43.67
N LEU A 28 -37.39 30.36 43.89
CA LEU A 28 -38.62 29.73 43.42
C LEU A 28 -39.65 29.71 44.55
N ARG A 29 -40.89 30.15 44.27
CA ARG A 29 -42.02 30.11 45.21
C ARG A 29 -43.09 29.17 44.69
N SER A 30 -43.59 28.28 45.54
CA SER A 30 -44.69 27.37 45.22
C SER A 30 -45.78 27.44 46.28
N PRO A 31 -47.07 27.48 45.91
CA PRO A 31 -48.17 27.38 46.88
C PRO A 31 -48.18 26.00 47.55
N LEU A 32 -48.47 25.98 48.84
CA LEU A 32 -48.64 24.77 49.62
C LEU A 32 -50.04 24.19 49.40
N GLN A 33 -50.11 22.89 49.13
CA GLN A 33 -51.39 22.18 48.95
C GLN A 33 -52.25 22.17 50.23
N TYR A 34 -51.60 22.23 51.41
CA TYR A 34 -52.24 22.39 52.71
C TYR A 34 -51.55 23.51 53.49
N PRO A 35 -52.28 24.53 53.99
CA PRO A 35 -51.70 25.61 54.77
C PRO A 35 -51.06 25.11 56.06
N LYS A 36 -49.90 25.64 56.43
CA LYS A 36 -49.18 25.30 57.67
C LYS A 36 -49.14 26.48 58.63
N LEU A 37 -49.16 26.25 59.93
CA LEU A 37 -48.97 27.32 60.92
C LEU A 37 -47.47 27.59 61.15
N LYS A 38 -47.11 28.86 61.36
CA LYS A 38 -45.77 29.23 61.84
C LYS A 38 -45.55 28.68 63.25
N GLY A 39 -44.33 28.23 63.55
CA GLY A 39 -43.97 27.77 64.90
C GLY A 39 -44.18 28.89 65.93
N GLY A 40 -45.06 28.66 66.91
CA GLY A 40 -45.43 29.63 67.94
C GLY A 40 -46.77 30.36 67.76
N ALA A 41 -47.55 30.01 66.73
CA ALA A 41 -48.88 30.61 66.49
C ALA A 41 -49.88 30.26 67.62
N ILE A 42 -50.61 31.26 68.13
CA ILE A 42 -51.57 31.12 69.23
C ILE A 42 -53.00 31.28 68.69
N PRO A 43 -53.95 30.37 69.01
CA PRO A 43 -55.35 30.51 68.59
C PRO A 43 -56.02 31.72 69.24
N ILE A 44 -56.79 32.48 68.44
CA ILE A 44 -57.49 33.71 68.86
C ILE A 44 -58.58 33.41 69.91
N LEU A 45 -59.20 32.22 69.87
CA LEU A 45 -60.32 31.82 70.76
C LEU A 45 -59.97 31.57 72.24
N VAL A 46 -58.74 31.87 72.67
CA VAL A 46 -58.34 31.81 74.09
C VAL A 46 -58.34 33.20 74.77
N SER A 47 -58.70 34.28 74.06
CA SER A 47 -58.59 35.65 74.61
C SER A 47 -59.70 36.10 75.56
N ASP A 48 -60.86 35.44 75.61
CA ASP A 48 -62.04 36.01 76.31
C ASP A 48 -62.14 35.63 77.81
N LYS A 49 -61.16 34.91 78.35
CA LYS A 49 -61.06 34.60 79.79
C LYS A 49 -59.67 34.87 80.41
N CYS A 50 -58.78 35.61 79.74
CA CYS A 50 -57.45 35.95 80.28
C CYS A 50 -57.38 37.38 80.84
N PRO A 51 -56.74 37.60 82.01
CA PRO A 51 -56.54 38.94 82.58
C PRO A 51 -55.71 39.87 81.67
N PRO A 52 -55.90 41.20 81.74
CA PRO A 52 -55.20 42.17 80.88
C PRO A 52 -53.66 42.16 80.98
N SER A 53 -53.10 41.55 82.03
CA SER A 53 -51.65 41.45 82.27
C SER A 53 -50.93 40.39 81.41
N LEU A 54 -51.66 39.58 80.62
CA LEU A 54 -51.10 38.51 79.78
C LEU A 54 -51.33 38.72 78.27
N GLN A 55 -51.75 39.91 77.84
CA GLN A 55 -51.87 40.23 76.42
C GLN A 55 -50.49 40.59 75.81
N PRO A 56 -50.06 39.97 74.69
CA PRO A 56 -48.79 40.32 74.06
C PRO A 56 -48.85 41.74 73.47
N THR A 57 -48.00 42.63 73.94
CA THR A 57 -47.76 43.95 73.33
C THR A 57 -47.20 43.78 71.92
N MET A 58 -47.64 44.62 70.99
CA MET A 58 -47.22 44.57 69.58
C MET A 58 -45.69 44.63 69.45
N ILE A 59 -45.06 43.49 69.10
CA ILE A 59 -43.65 43.46 68.73
C ILE A 59 -43.55 43.98 67.30
N ALA A 60 -43.10 45.23 67.14
CA ALA A 60 -42.65 45.71 65.84
C ALA A 60 -41.50 44.80 65.35
N PHE A 61 -41.70 44.12 64.22
CA PHE A 61 -40.69 43.24 63.62
C PHE A 61 -39.43 44.06 63.28
N ARG A 62 -38.39 43.96 64.12
CA ARG A 62 -37.03 44.39 63.75
C ARG A 62 -36.44 43.37 62.78
N GLU A 63 -36.00 43.85 61.61
CA GLU A 63 -35.24 43.04 60.65
C GLU A 63 -34.00 42.45 61.35
N SER A 64 -33.80 41.13 61.25
CA SER A 64 -32.72 40.46 61.99
C SER A 64 -31.34 41.03 61.58
N PRO A 65 -30.37 41.15 62.51
CA PRO A 65 -29.04 41.67 62.19
C PRO A 65 -28.37 40.95 61.00
N SER A 66 -28.64 39.65 60.86
CA SER A 66 -28.20 38.80 59.75
C SER A 66 -28.81 39.20 58.39
N LYS A 67 -30.12 39.47 58.31
CA LYS A 67 -30.77 39.95 57.08
C LYS A 67 -30.28 41.34 56.68
N LYS A 68 -30.07 42.23 57.66
CA LYS A 68 -29.54 43.58 57.43
C LYS A 68 -28.10 43.55 56.88
N ARG A 69 -27.23 42.68 57.41
CA ARG A 69 -25.86 42.45 56.88
C ARG A 69 -25.89 41.94 55.45
N ARG A 70 -26.65 40.89 55.18
CA ARG A 70 -26.74 40.25 53.86
C ARG A 70 -27.20 41.23 52.77
N ARG A 71 -28.19 42.07 53.05
CA ARG A 71 -28.63 43.14 52.12
C ARG A 71 -27.52 44.15 51.81
N LEU A 72 -26.67 44.46 52.79
CA LEU A 72 -25.58 45.41 52.65
C LEU A 72 -24.43 44.80 51.83
N GLU A 73 -24.12 43.54 52.08
CA GLU A 73 -23.16 42.75 51.29
C GLU A 73 -23.62 42.59 49.84
N ASP A 74 -24.87 42.20 49.60
CA ASP A 74 -25.44 42.07 48.26
C ASP A 74 -25.39 43.39 47.48
N LYS A 75 -25.61 44.53 48.17
CA LYS A 75 -25.53 45.86 47.57
C LYS A 75 -24.09 46.24 47.20
N LEU A 76 -23.11 45.86 48.03
CA LEU A 76 -21.69 46.05 47.73
C LEU A 76 -21.22 45.17 46.58
N VAL A 77 -21.65 43.91 46.53
CA VAL A 77 -21.34 42.98 45.44
C VAL A 77 -21.90 43.48 44.12
N ARG A 78 -23.17 43.93 44.08
CA ARG A 78 -23.76 44.51 42.86
C ARG A 78 -22.99 45.74 42.39
N LYS A 79 -22.62 46.63 43.31
CA LYS A 79 -21.83 47.82 42.97
C LYS A 79 -20.45 47.46 42.41
N ALA A 80 -19.80 46.42 42.94
CA ALA A 80 -18.52 45.93 42.42
C ALA A 80 -18.67 45.30 41.01
N GLN A 81 -19.75 44.57 40.78
CA GLN A 81 -20.08 44.00 39.46
C GLN A 81 -20.33 45.08 38.42
N GLU A 82 -21.14 46.10 38.75
CA GLU A 82 -21.42 47.24 37.87
C GLU A 82 -20.13 48.00 37.50
N ALA A 83 -19.28 48.30 38.49
CA ALA A 83 -17.99 48.95 38.24
C ALA A 83 -17.04 48.09 37.37
N SER A 84 -17.04 46.77 37.53
CA SER A 84 -16.25 45.85 36.71
C SER A 84 -16.73 45.82 35.26
N ILE A 85 -18.05 45.76 35.04
CA ILE A 85 -18.67 45.81 33.71
C ILE A 85 -18.36 47.14 33.02
N GLU A 86 -18.46 48.26 33.74
CA GLU A 86 -18.16 49.58 33.21
C GLU A 86 -16.68 49.72 32.80
N THR A 87 -15.77 49.20 33.62
CA THR A 87 -14.33 49.17 33.32
C THR A 87 -14.01 48.29 32.11
N ALA A 88 -14.67 47.13 32.00
CA ALA A 88 -14.52 46.24 30.85
C ALA A 88 -15.03 46.86 29.54
N ASN A 89 -16.19 47.54 29.59
CA ASN A 89 -16.76 48.25 28.45
C ASN A 89 -15.87 49.42 28.00
N TYR A 90 -15.30 50.16 28.95
CA TYR A 90 -14.35 51.23 28.66
C TYR A 90 -13.07 50.70 27.98
N TYR A 91 -12.53 49.58 28.47
CA TYR A 91 -11.37 48.93 27.87
C TYR A 91 -11.67 48.40 26.45
N MET A 92 -12.81 47.72 26.26
CA MET A 92 -13.22 47.20 24.95
C MET A 92 -13.38 48.30 23.89
N LYS A 93 -13.92 49.47 24.26
CA LYS A 93 -14.00 50.63 23.36
C LYS A 93 -12.64 51.16 22.93
N LYS A 94 -11.60 51.02 23.76
CA LYS A 94 -10.25 51.50 23.45
C LYS A 94 -9.46 50.53 22.54
N VAL A 95 -9.84 49.26 22.54
CA VAL A 95 -9.10 48.15 21.91
C VAL A 95 -9.75 47.68 20.62
N THR A 96 -11.03 48.02 20.39
CA THR A 96 -11.76 47.66 19.17
C THR A 96 -11.72 48.78 18.14
N PHE A 97 -11.71 48.41 16.86
CA PHE A 97 -11.73 49.34 15.74
C PHE A 97 -12.59 48.79 14.60
N THR A 98 -13.18 49.69 13.82
CA THR A 98 -14.12 49.37 12.73
C THR A 98 -13.58 49.72 11.35
N ASN A 99 -12.56 50.58 11.28
CA ASN A 99 -11.95 51.05 10.04
C ASN A 99 -10.42 51.23 10.19
N LEU A 100 -9.74 51.41 9.05
CA LEU A 100 -8.28 51.51 8.98
C LEU A 100 -7.74 52.79 9.65
N ALA A 101 -8.54 53.86 9.74
CA ALA A 101 -8.17 55.10 10.40
C ALA A 101 -8.17 54.96 11.94
N GLU A 102 -9.16 54.26 12.49
CA GLU A 102 -9.20 53.88 13.91
C GLU A 102 -8.07 52.92 14.27
N LEU A 103 -7.79 51.92 13.42
CA LEU A 103 -6.62 51.03 13.59
C LEU A 103 -5.32 51.82 13.64
N LYS A 104 -5.13 52.80 12.75
CA LYS A 104 -3.96 53.68 12.76
C LYS A 104 -3.80 54.42 14.09
N GLN A 105 -4.89 54.97 14.64
CA GLN A 105 -4.86 55.63 15.95
C GLN A 105 -4.53 54.65 17.09
N CYS A 106 -5.10 53.45 17.07
CA CYS A 106 -4.81 52.40 18.06
C CYS A 106 -3.32 51.99 18.02
N VAL A 107 -2.75 51.75 16.84
CA VAL A 107 -1.33 51.40 16.66
C VAL A 107 -0.41 52.54 17.13
N ILE A 108 -0.73 53.79 16.80
CA ILE A 108 0.04 54.96 17.26
C ILE A 108 -0.03 55.10 18.78
N SER A 109 -1.21 54.88 19.38
CA SER A 109 -1.41 55.03 20.83
C SER A 109 -0.72 53.97 21.66
N GLN A 110 -0.58 52.74 21.15
CA GLN A 110 0.07 51.63 21.85
C GLN A 110 1.56 51.52 21.52
N GLY A 111 1.98 52.06 20.37
CA GLY A 111 3.36 52.01 19.89
C GLY A 111 3.76 50.65 19.34
N THR A 112 4.66 50.66 18.36
CA THR A 112 5.33 49.46 17.86
C THR A 112 6.78 49.45 18.36
N ASP A 113 7.28 48.27 18.69
CA ASP A 113 8.68 48.05 19.09
C ASP A 113 9.65 48.54 17.99
N ALA A 114 10.85 49.00 18.39
CA ALA A 114 11.93 49.44 17.50
C ALA A 114 12.39 48.35 16.51
N TYR A 115 12.07 47.08 16.78
CA TYR A 115 12.25 45.98 15.82
C TYR A 115 11.44 46.15 14.53
N TRP A 116 10.33 46.87 14.57
CA TRP A 116 9.37 46.99 13.47
C TRP A 116 9.43 48.36 12.80
N THR A 117 9.37 48.36 11.48
CA THR A 117 9.12 49.56 10.66
C THR A 117 7.65 49.57 10.25
N THR A 118 6.91 50.59 10.68
CA THR A 118 5.48 50.74 10.34
C THR A 118 5.30 51.76 9.23
N ILE A 119 4.64 51.34 8.15
CA ILE A 119 4.30 52.19 7.02
C ILE A 119 2.78 52.35 6.95
N PHE A 120 2.32 53.60 6.99
CA PHE A 120 0.93 53.96 6.80
C PHE A 120 0.74 54.56 5.40
N LYS A 121 -0.12 53.97 4.57
CA LYS A 121 -0.65 54.61 3.35
C LYS A 121 -2.17 54.68 3.43
N ALA A 122 -2.80 55.41 2.50
CA ALA A 122 -4.24 55.66 2.52
C ALA A 122 -5.08 54.37 2.54
N ASP A 123 -4.64 53.33 1.83
CA ASP A 123 -5.40 52.09 1.63
C ASP A 123 -4.82 50.86 2.35
N PHE A 124 -3.67 50.99 3.01
CA PHE A 124 -3.02 49.87 3.69
C PHE A 124 -2.14 50.28 4.87
N LEU A 125 -2.06 49.38 5.85
CA LEU A 125 -1.10 49.41 6.95
C LEU A 125 -0.12 48.25 6.77
N SER A 126 1.19 48.52 6.83
CA SER A 126 2.21 47.47 6.81
C SER A 126 3.17 47.62 7.99
N VAL A 127 3.37 46.55 8.74
CA VAL A 127 4.37 46.44 9.82
C VAL A 127 5.41 45.42 9.37
N MET A 128 6.63 45.87 9.09
CA MET A 128 7.67 45.05 8.47
C MET A 128 9.02 45.14 9.18
N HIS A 129 9.80 44.07 9.13
CA HIS A 129 11.20 44.06 9.58
C HIS A 129 12.14 44.06 8.36
N LEU A 130 13.01 45.06 8.29
CA LEU A 130 14.00 45.25 7.24
C LEU A 130 15.37 44.77 7.75
N THR A 131 16.12 44.06 6.90
CA THR A 131 17.50 43.63 7.21
C THR A 131 18.53 44.65 6.69
N ASN A 132 19.83 44.46 6.99
CA ASN A 132 20.91 45.39 6.62
C ASN A 132 21.13 45.59 5.11
N LEU A 133 20.44 44.81 4.28
CA LEU A 133 20.23 45.03 2.84
C LEU A 133 18.70 45.18 2.66
N PRO A 134 18.19 46.01 1.71
CA PRO A 134 16.76 46.28 1.57
C PRO A 134 15.97 45.04 1.11
N ASP A 135 15.83 44.08 2.01
CA ASP A 135 15.06 42.86 1.87
C ASP A 135 14.18 42.71 3.11
N VAL A 136 12.91 42.40 2.85
CA VAL A 136 11.88 42.29 3.87
C VAL A 136 11.93 40.88 4.44
N LEU A 137 12.39 40.75 5.68
CA LEU A 137 12.44 39.45 6.35
C LEU A 137 11.03 38.96 6.68
N CYS A 138 10.20 39.84 7.22
CA CYS A 138 8.81 39.53 7.56
C CYS A 138 7.95 40.79 7.55
N SER A 139 6.68 40.66 7.17
CA SER A 139 5.73 41.77 7.16
C SER A 139 4.31 41.33 7.45
N VAL A 140 3.58 42.11 8.26
CA VAL A 140 2.14 42.01 8.49
C VAL A 140 1.47 43.15 7.73
N ASN A 141 0.65 42.83 6.73
CA ASN A 141 -0.07 43.82 5.92
C ASN A 141 -1.57 43.73 6.22
N VAL A 142 -2.20 44.88 6.45
CA VAL A 142 -3.64 45.04 6.65
C VAL A 142 -4.22 45.86 5.51
N ASP A 143 -5.25 45.32 4.85
CA ASP A 143 -5.96 45.99 3.77
C ASP A 143 -7.09 46.92 4.28
N LYS A 144 -7.73 47.65 3.35
CA LYS A 144 -8.91 48.52 3.64
C LYS A 144 -10.11 47.79 4.26
N ASN A 145 -10.20 46.47 4.10
CA ASN A 145 -11.26 45.63 4.64
C ASN A 145 -10.90 45.01 6.01
N LEU A 146 -9.75 45.39 6.57
CA LEU A 146 -9.17 44.87 7.81
C LEU A 146 -8.73 43.40 7.73
N ASN A 147 -8.45 42.89 6.53
CA ASN A 147 -7.86 41.57 6.35
C ASN A 147 -6.35 41.64 6.52
N ILE A 148 -5.80 40.70 7.28
CA ILE A 148 -4.38 40.55 7.52
C ILE A 148 -3.81 39.49 6.57
N SER A 149 -2.74 39.87 5.87
CA SER A 149 -1.82 38.96 5.18
C SER A 149 -0.45 39.04 5.84
N VAL A 150 0.19 37.89 6.02
CA VAL A 150 1.48 37.78 6.71
C VAL A 150 2.50 37.19 5.75
N LEU A 151 3.63 37.86 5.59
CA LEU A 151 4.75 37.42 4.77
C LEU A 151 5.96 37.11 5.64
N TYR A 152 6.64 36.01 5.33
CA TYR A 152 7.93 35.64 5.88
C TYR A 152 8.87 35.19 4.74
N LYS A 153 10.05 35.80 4.63
CA LYS A 153 11.04 35.55 3.57
C LYS A 153 10.43 35.46 2.15
N LYS A 154 9.59 36.44 1.79
CA LYS A 154 8.88 36.55 0.49
C LYS A 154 7.78 35.50 0.23
N VAL A 155 7.42 34.69 1.22
CA VAL A 155 6.30 33.73 1.13
C VAL A 155 5.14 34.20 2.01
N GLU A 156 3.94 34.19 1.45
CA GLU A 156 2.71 34.46 2.20
C GLU A 156 2.31 33.24 3.04
N LEU A 157 2.17 33.44 4.34
CA LEU A 157 1.79 32.41 5.31
C LEU A 157 0.27 32.26 5.34
N LYS A 158 -0.21 31.03 5.19
CA LYS A 158 -1.64 30.69 5.38
C LYS A 158 -2.02 30.49 6.85
N LYS A 159 -1.04 30.27 7.72
CA LYS A 159 -1.24 30.00 9.15
C LYS A 159 -0.04 30.49 9.96
N LEU A 160 -0.30 31.02 11.16
CA LEU A 160 0.72 31.37 12.16
C LEU A 160 0.15 31.07 13.55
N GLY A 161 0.67 30.04 14.22
CA GLY A 161 0.11 29.57 15.50
C GLY A 161 -1.36 29.11 15.37
N THR A 162 -2.26 29.75 16.12
CA THR A 162 -3.72 29.52 16.05
C THR A 162 -4.43 30.31 14.95
N PHE A 163 -3.74 31.26 14.30
CA PHE A 163 -4.34 32.15 13.31
C PHE A 163 -4.25 31.56 11.90
N GLN A 164 -5.35 31.63 11.14
CA GLN A 164 -5.42 31.29 9.71
C GLN A 164 -5.64 32.56 8.89
N PHE A 165 -4.90 32.72 7.79
CA PHE A 165 -4.95 33.90 6.94
C PHE A 165 -5.57 33.61 5.57
N PRO A 166 -6.32 34.56 4.97
CA PRO A 166 -6.57 35.92 5.44
C PRO A 166 -7.53 35.98 6.64
N LEU A 167 -7.17 36.76 7.67
CA LEU A 167 -7.96 36.94 8.89
C LEU A 167 -8.48 38.38 8.98
N ARG A 168 -9.78 38.57 9.20
CA ARG A 168 -10.34 39.89 9.49
C ARG A 168 -10.15 40.23 10.96
N VAL A 169 -9.46 41.34 11.25
CA VAL A 169 -9.17 41.74 12.64
C VAL A 169 -9.91 43.01 13.01
N THR A 170 -10.58 42.99 14.17
CA THR A 170 -11.35 44.11 14.74
C THR A 170 -10.86 44.52 16.12
N ASN A 171 -9.83 43.83 16.64
CA ASN A 171 -9.27 44.02 17.97
C ASN A 171 -7.75 44.19 17.89
N ILE A 172 -7.22 45.26 18.48
CA ILE A 172 -5.81 45.62 18.38
C ILE A 172 -4.89 44.64 19.11
N ASN A 173 -5.38 43.96 20.16
CA ASN A 173 -4.60 42.95 20.87
C ASN A 173 -4.31 41.76 19.95
N VAL A 174 -5.29 41.32 19.15
CA VAL A 174 -5.11 40.24 18.17
C VAL A 174 -4.06 40.64 17.11
N PHE A 175 -4.08 41.90 16.68
CA PHE A 175 -3.07 42.43 15.77
C PHE A 175 -1.66 42.36 16.38
N PHE A 176 -1.49 42.82 17.63
CA PHE A 176 -0.20 42.77 18.32
C PHE A 176 0.25 41.35 18.71
N GLU A 177 -0.68 40.43 18.95
CA GLU A 177 -0.38 39.00 19.13
C GLU A 177 0.21 38.39 17.87
N ILE A 178 -0.35 38.70 16.69
CA ILE A 178 0.18 38.26 15.39
C ILE A 178 1.58 38.84 15.15
N VAL A 179 1.76 40.15 15.39
CA VAL A 179 3.05 40.83 15.26
C VAL A 179 4.09 40.22 16.22
N SER A 180 3.72 39.96 17.46
CA SER A 180 4.60 39.34 18.46
C SER A 180 4.95 37.90 18.10
N SER A 181 3.99 37.13 17.61
CA SER A 181 4.20 35.75 17.14
C SER A 181 5.15 35.71 15.94
N LEU A 182 5.02 36.67 15.02
CA LEU A 182 5.93 36.81 13.88
C LEU A 182 7.33 37.22 14.32
N LYS A 183 7.44 38.09 15.34
CA LYS A 183 8.71 38.46 15.96
C LYS A 183 9.38 37.22 16.54
N MET A 184 8.64 36.42 17.31
CA MET A 184 9.14 35.18 17.89
C MET A 184 9.62 34.22 16.80
N LEU A 185 8.87 34.05 15.71
CA LEU A 185 9.27 33.22 14.57
C LEU A 185 10.51 33.74 13.82
N ALA A 186 10.69 35.06 13.75
CA ALA A 186 11.89 35.66 13.17
C ALA A 186 13.13 35.52 14.06
N HIS A 187 12.96 35.50 15.39
CA HIS A 187 14.04 35.31 16.36
C HIS A 187 14.28 33.83 16.71
N SER A 188 13.32 32.94 16.47
CA SER A 188 13.38 31.50 16.78
C SER A 188 14.26 30.68 15.84
N GLY A 189 15.09 31.34 15.01
CA GLY A 189 16.22 30.69 14.32
C GLY A 189 17.18 29.94 15.26
N THR A 190 16.97 29.98 16.58
CA THR A 190 17.78 29.32 17.61
C THR A 190 17.02 28.44 18.62
N THR A 191 15.72 28.17 18.50
CA THR A 191 15.01 27.32 19.48
C THR A 191 14.25 26.14 18.86
N LYS A 192 14.64 24.93 19.29
CA LYS A 192 14.14 23.62 18.87
C LYS A 192 12.70 23.37 19.37
N ASN A 193 11.68 23.84 18.65
CA ASN A 193 10.31 23.36 18.86
C ASN A 193 9.88 22.43 17.71
N SER A 194 9.19 21.34 18.04
CA SER A 194 8.76 20.32 17.06
C SER A 194 7.65 20.81 16.11
N GLU A 195 6.96 21.89 16.48
CA GLU A 195 5.90 22.53 15.69
C GLU A 195 6.50 23.35 14.53
N ASP A 196 7.62 24.03 14.75
CA ASP A 196 8.34 24.80 13.71
C ASP A 196 8.79 23.92 12.53
N ILE A 197 9.18 22.67 12.79
CA ILE A 197 9.63 21.76 11.73
C ILE A 197 8.45 21.30 10.86
N LYS A 198 7.26 21.12 11.44
CA LYS A 198 6.08 20.73 10.67
C LYS A 198 5.67 21.84 9.71
N ASP A 199 5.65 23.08 10.17
CA ASP A 199 5.31 24.23 9.33
C ASP A 199 6.31 24.39 8.17
N VAL A 200 7.61 24.19 8.44
CA VAL A 200 8.64 24.16 7.38
C VAL A 200 8.41 23.02 6.38
N LEU A 201 8.06 21.82 6.85
CA LEU A 201 7.77 20.68 5.97
C LEU A 201 6.52 20.93 5.10
N GLU A 202 5.48 21.55 5.66
CA GLU A 202 4.28 21.93 4.90
C GLU A 202 4.61 22.95 3.81
N VAL A 203 5.46 23.94 4.09
CA VAL A 203 5.93 24.89 3.08
C VAL A 203 6.70 24.16 1.97
N LEU A 204 7.64 23.26 2.31
CA LEU A 204 8.40 22.48 1.33
C LEU A 204 7.49 21.62 0.44
N ILE A 205 6.52 20.93 1.04
CA ILE A 205 5.53 20.12 0.31
C ILE A 205 4.68 21.02 -0.61
N SER A 206 4.29 22.22 -0.16
CA SER A 206 3.54 23.16 -1.00
C SER A 206 4.33 23.66 -2.21
N LEU A 207 5.64 23.87 -2.05
CA LEU A 207 6.54 24.28 -3.14
C LEU A 207 6.73 23.15 -4.15
N LEU A 208 6.94 21.91 -3.67
CA LEU A 208 7.03 20.73 -4.55
C LEU A 208 5.74 20.52 -5.36
N ASN A 209 4.57 20.70 -4.73
CA ASN A 209 3.29 20.64 -5.44
C ASN A 209 3.13 21.76 -6.48
N LYS A 210 3.62 22.97 -6.21
CA LYS A 210 3.65 24.06 -7.21
C LYS A 210 4.54 23.69 -8.39
N ILE A 211 5.72 23.11 -8.15
CA ILE A 211 6.63 22.64 -9.21
C ILE A 211 5.95 21.59 -10.08
N LYS A 212 5.27 20.61 -9.45
CA LYS A 212 4.50 19.57 -10.14
C LYS A 212 3.41 20.17 -11.04
N ASN A 213 2.66 21.16 -10.54
CA ASN A 213 1.56 21.78 -11.30
C ASN A 213 2.04 22.70 -12.44
N HIS A 214 3.28 23.17 -12.39
CA HIS A 214 3.83 24.10 -13.38
C HIS A 214 4.50 23.40 -14.57
N LYS A 215 4.85 22.11 -14.42
CA LYS A 215 5.41 21.28 -15.48
C LYS A 215 4.32 20.37 -16.05
N SER A 216 4.11 20.41 -17.37
CA SER A 216 3.22 19.47 -18.06
C SER A 216 3.82 18.06 -17.98
N LYS A 217 3.23 17.16 -17.17
CA LYS A 217 3.47 15.70 -17.07
C LYS A 217 4.85 15.23 -17.59
N ASN A 218 5.87 15.29 -16.74
CA ASN A 218 7.21 14.78 -17.03
C ASN A 218 7.54 13.55 -16.17
N GLU A 219 8.57 12.78 -16.57
CA GLU A 219 9.13 11.66 -15.79
C GLU A 219 9.51 12.06 -14.36
N GLU A 220 9.81 13.34 -14.15
CA GLU A 220 10.14 13.95 -12.86
C GLU A 220 8.98 13.92 -11.84
N ASP A 221 7.73 13.76 -12.29
CA ASP A 221 6.56 13.77 -11.38
C ASP A 221 6.62 12.64 -10.35
N LYS A 222 7.08 11.45 -10.77
CA LYS A 222 7.27 10.30 -9.87
C LYS A 222 8.34 10.57 -8.82
N PHE A 223 9.40 11.27 -9.20
CA PHE A 223 10.45 11.68 -8.27
C PHE A 223 9.93 12.73 -7.29
N ILE A 224 9.15 13.71 -7.75
CA ILE A 224 8.51 14.71 -6.90
C ILE A 224 7.54 14.05 -5.92
N ASP A 225 6.72 13.11 -6.37
CA ASP A 225 5.78 12.36 -5.52
C ASP A 225 6.52 11.55 -4.46
N PHE A 226 7.60 10.88 -4.84
CA PHE A 226 8.50 10.22 -3.89
C PHE A 226 9.04 11.20 -2.84
N MET A 227 9.56 12.36 -3.26
CA MET A 227 10.11 13.37 -2.34
C MET A 227 9.03 13.91 -1.39
N ILE A 228 7.83 14.19 -1.88
CA ILE A 228 6.69 14.60 -1.05
C ILE A 228 6.38 13.52 -0.01
N GLU A 229 6.36 12.25 -0.40
CA GLU A 229 6.07 11.12 0.50
C GLU A 229 7.16 10.89 1.55
N GLN A 230 8.43 11.13 1.20
CA GLN A 230 9.53 11.11 2.17
C GLN A 230 9.40 12.24 3.18
N LEU A 231 9.10 13.46 2.72
CA LEU A 231 8.93 14.63 3.59
C LEU A 231 7.69 14.51 4.49
N SER A 232 6.57 14.01 3.95
CA SER A 232 5.33 13.84 4.72
C SER A 232 5.46 12.82 5.84
N ASN A 233 6.36 11.84 5.67
CA ASN A 233 6.65 10.81 6.67
C ASN A 233 7.85 11.17 7.58
N LEU A 234 8.51 12.30 7.32
CA LEU A 234 9.59 12.83 8.16
C LEU A 234 9.00 13.28 9.50
N ASN A 235 9.67 12.96 10.61
CA ASN A 235 9.18 13.20 11.97
C ASN A 235 7.82 12.58 12.34
N VAL A 236 7.23 11.74 11.47
CA VAL A 236 6.06 10.94 11.80
C VAL A 236 6.50 9.66 12.52
N VAL A 237 5.82 9.36 13.62
CA VAL A 237 5.98 8.12 14.38
C VAL A 237 5.81 6.92 13.44
N LYS A 238 6.72 5.94 13.50
CA LYS A 238 6.78 4.81 12.54
C LYS A 238 5.44 4.11 12.28
N LYS A 239 4.58 3.98 13.31
CA LYS A 239 3.26 3.33 13.22
C LYS A 239 2.21 4.16 12.47
N HIS A 240 2.38 5.48 12.39
CA HIS A 240 1.45 6.41 11.77
C HIS A 240 1.86 6.84 10.36
N ARG A 241 3.00 6.34 9.86
CA ARG A 241 3.44 6.59 8.49
C ARG A 241 2.44 6.03 7.49
N ARG A 242 2.10 6.83 6.49
CA ARG A 242 1.17 6.48 5.42
C ARG A 242 1.93 6.51 4.11
N TYR A 243 1.64 5.53 3.27
CA TYR A 243 2.31 5.37 1.98
C TYR A 243 1.27 5.31 0.87
N SER A 244 1.61 5.84 -0.29
CA SER A 244 0.76 5.75 -1.49
C SER A 244 0.73 4.30 -2.02
N TYR A 245 -0.33 3.93 -2.73
CA TYR A 245 -0.41 2.60 -3.35
C TYR A 245 0.71 2.37 -4.37
N GLU A 246 1.05 3.38 -5.16
CA GLU A 246 2.14 3.31 -6.15
C GLU A 246 3.49 3.06 -5.48
N PHE A 247 3.78 3.76 -4.39
CA PHE A 247 5.02 3.55 -3.64
C PHE A 247 5.07 2.21 -2.92
N LEU A 248 3.93 1.73 -2.42
CA LEU A 248 3.81 0.38 -1.85
C LEU A 248 4.07 -0.69 -2.91
N ILE A 249 3.52 -0.55 -4.13
CA ILE A 249 3.78 -1.46 -5.25
C ILE A 249 5.27 -1.45 -5.60
N PHE A 250 5.88 -0.26 -5.75
CA PHE A 250 7.31 -0.13 -6.00
C PHE A 250 8.16 -0.83 -4.92
N CYS A 251 7.83 -0.61 -3.64
CA CYS A 251 8.53 -1.23 -2.53
C CYS A 251 8.34 -2.75 -2.49
N SER A 252 7.14 -3.25 -2.83
CA SER A 252 6.88 -4.69 -2.99
C SER A 252 7.70 -5.28 -4.12
N LEU A 253 7.79 -4.62 -5.28
CA LEU A 253 8.64 -5.06 -6.40
C LEU A 253 10.11 -5.09 -6.01
N LEU A 254 10.61 -4.02 -5.38
CA LEU A 254 12.00 -3.95 -4.90
C LEU A 254 12.31 -5.07 -3.90
N LYS A 255 11.38 -5.36 -2.98
CA LYS A 255 11.50 -6.47 -2.02
C LYS A 255 11.53 -7.82 -2.73
N SER A 256 10.70 -8.02 -3.75
CA SER A 256 10.66 -9.26 -4.55
C SER A 256 11.94 -9.47 -5.37
N ILE A 257 12.53 -8.39 -5.91
CA ILE A 257 13.79 -8.45 -6.65
C ILE A 257 14.95 -8.78 -5.71
N SER A 258 15.05 -8.08 -4.57
CA SER A 258 16.11 -8.32 -3.59
C SER A 258 15.66 -8.03 -2.16
N PRO A 259 15.29 -9.07 -1.39
CA PRO A 259 14.92 -8.95 0.01
C PRO A 259 16.00 -8.29 0.87
N HIS A 260 17.27 -8.57 0.56
CA HIS A 260 18.43 -8.05 1.28
C HIS A 260 18.68 -6.58 0.96
N CYS A 261 18.62 -6.18 -0.31
CA CYS A 261 18.76 -4.77 -0.69
C CYS A 261 17.68 -3.92 -0.04
N TYR A 262 16.42 -4.38 -0.06
CA TYR A 262 15.32 -3.69 0.60
C TYR A 262 15.56 -3.52 2.11
N SER A 263 15.99 -4.59 2.79
CA SER A 263 16.31 -4.55 4.22
C SER A 263 17.45 -3.57 4.51
N PHE A 264 18.52 -3.59 3.69
CA PHE A 264 19.63 -2.65 3.79
C PHE A 264 19.19 -1.19 3.62
N LEU A 265 18.46 -0.86 2.55
CA LEU A 265 17.98 0.49 2.26
C LEU A 265 17.04 1.01 3.36
N ARG A 266 16.24 0.12 3.93
CA ARG A 266 15.34 0.47 5.04
C ARG A 266 16.12 0.69 6.34
N ASN A 267 17.11 -0.15 6.63
CA ASN A 267 17.90 -0.10 7.87
C ASN A 267 18.93 1.02 7.85
N SER A 268 19.40 1.44 6.68
CA SER A 268 20.31 2.59 6.52
C SER A 268 19.69 3.92 6.96
N LYS A 269 18.35 3.97 7.06
CA LYS A 269 17.55 5.18 7.36
C LYS A 269 17.72 6.32 6.35
N VAL A 270 18.40 6.06 5.22
CA VAL A 270 18.50 6.98 4.09
C VAL A 270 17.12 7.18 3.46
N PHE A 271 16.33 6.10 3.40
CA PHE A 271 14.98 6.10 2.86
C PHE A 271 13.95 5.71 3.93
N ILE A 272 12.82 6.40 3.94
CA ILE A 272 11.65 6.07 4.74
C ILE A 272 10.82 5.05 3.95
N LEU A 273 11.13 3.77 4.18
CA LEU A 273 10.47 2.65 3.50
C LEU A 273 9.44 1.95 4.40
N PRO A 274 8.36 1.40 3.81
CA PRO A 274 7.38 0.57 4.51
C PRO A 274 8.02 -0.60 5.26
N HIS A 275 7.41 -1.01 6.37
CA HIS A 275 7.81 -2.26 7.02
C HIS A 275 7.33 -3.46 6.20
N GLU A 276 8.04 -4.58 6.28
CA GLU A 276 7.68 -5.80 5.54
C GLU A 276 6.27 -6.30 5.87
N SER A 277 5.80 -6.10 7.11
CA SER A 277 4.42 -6.42 7.48
C SER A 277 3.39 -5.58 6.72
N THR A 278 3.71 -4.33 6.41
CA THR A 278 2.87 -3.46 5.58
C THR A 278 2.82 -3.99 4.15
N LEU A 279 3.97 -4.35 3.58
CA LEU A 279 4.02 -4.93 2.22
C LEU A 279 3.27 -6.26 2.14
N ARG A 280 3.46 -7.16 3.13
CA ARG A 280 2.73 -8.44 3.20
C ARG A 280 1.22 -8.23 3.25
N ARG A 281 0.74 -7.23 3.99
CA ARG A 281 -0.69 -6.91 4.06
C ARG A 281 -1.25 -6.51 2.69
N VAL A 282 -0.55 -5.64 1.97
CA VAL A 282 -0.96 -5.22 0.61
C VAL A 282 -1.02 -6.44 -0.33
N CYS A 283 -0.04 -7.33 -0.28
CA CYS A 283 -0.05 -8.53 -1.12
C CYS A 283 -1.13 -9.54 -0.68
N SER A 284 -1.47 -9.62 0.61
CA SER A 284 -2.48 -10.56 1.10
C SER A 284 -3.91 -10.22 0.69
N GLU A 285 -4.19 -8.95 0.36
CA GLU A 285 -5.53 -8.51 -0.07
C GLU A 285 -5.96 -9.12 -1.41
N PHE A 286 -5.02 -9.51 -2.26
CA PHE A 286 -5.34 -10.11 -3.57
C PHE A 286 -5.95 -11.51 -3.45
N GLY A 287 -5.76 -12.22 -2.32
CA GLY A 287 -6.45 -13.48 -2.04
C GLY A 287 -6.24 -14.58 -3.08
N VAL A 288 -5.22 -14.46 -3.94
CA VAL A 288 -4.87 -15.48 -4.93
C VAL A 288 -3.80 -16.36 -4.31
N ASN A 289 -4.12 -17.63 -4.07
CA ASN A 289 -3.11 -18.62 -3.75
C ASN A 289 -3.39 -19.95 -4.45
N PRO A 290 -2.36 -20.75 -4.75
CA PRO A 290 -2.54 -22.03 -5.43
C PRO A 290 -3.51 -22.98 -4.71
N SER A 291 -3.59 -22.92 -3.38
CA SER A 291 -4.48 -23.78 -2.60
C SER A 291 -5.96 -23.44 -2.79
N GLN A 292 -6.32 -22.16 -2.95
CA GLN A 292 -7.67 -21.68 -3.21
C GLN A 292 -8.07 -21.94 -4.66
N GLU A 293 -7.15 -21.82 -5.61
CA GLU A 293 -7.46 -22.13 -7.01
C GLU A 293 -7.71 -23.63 -7.28
N GLN A 294 -7.54 -24.50 -6.28
CA GLN A 294 -7.95 -25.89 -6.39
C GLN A 294 -9.48 -26.07 -6.33
N ASP A 295 -10.19 -25.14 -5.70
CA ASP A 295 -11.64 -25.13 -5.62
C ASP A 295 -12.24 -24.63 -6.94
N ASP A 296 -13.40 -25.18 -7.32
CA ASP A 296 -14.05 -24.86 -8.61
C ASP A 296 -14.44 -23.37 -8.73
N ASP A 297 -14.83 -22.72 -7.63
CA ASP A 297 -15.26 -21.32 -7.61
C ASP A 297 -14.11 -20.32 -7.88
N SER A 298 -12.88 -20.70 -7.51
CA SER A 298 -11.68 -19.86 -7.64
C SER A 298 -10.68 -20.36 -8.70
N PHE A 299 -11.05 -21.40 -9.44
CA PHE A 299 -10.24 -21.98 -10.51
C PHE A 299 -9.92 -20.91 -11.57
N LEU A 300 -8.64 -20.75 -11.90
CA LEU A 300 -8.12 -19.76 -12.87
C LEU A 300 -8.48 -18.29 -12.54
N SER A 301 -8.81 -17.97 -11.28
CA SER A 301 -9.18 -16.61 -10.86
C SER A 301 -8.06 -15.60 -11.12
N TYR A 302 -6.79 -15.96 -10.91
CA TYR A 302 -5.64 -15.12 -11.22
C TYR A 302 -5.59 -14.73 -12.71
N ILE A 303 -5.57 -15.73 -13.58
CA ILE A 303 -5.39 -15.48 -15.02
C ILE A 303 -6.62 -14.80 -15.63
N THR A 304 -7.80 -15.02 -15.05
CA THR A 304 -9.03 -14.30 -15.39
C THR A 304 -8.90 -12.81 -15.09
N GLN A 305 -8.42 -12.43 -13.90
CA GLN A 305 -8.16 -11.03 -13.57
C GLN A 305 -7.08 -10.43 -14.48
N LYS A 306 -6.03 -11.22 -14.76
CA LYS A 306 -4.92 -10.81 -15.62
C LYS A 306 -5.36 -10.56 -17.05
N PHE A 307 -6.28 -11.37 -17.58
CA PHE A 307 -6.80 -11.28 -18.94
C PHE A 307 -7.35 -9.90 -19.29
N ASN A 308 -7.97 -9.21 -18.31
CA ASN A 308 -8.52 -7.87 -18.50
C ASN A 308 -7.47 -6.80 -18.85
N PHE A 309 -6.19 -7.06 -18.57
CA PHE A 309 -5.07 -6.16 -18.85
C PHE A 309 -4.28 -6.58 -20.11
N LEU A 310 -4.67 -7.67 -20.77
CA LEU A 310 -3.95 -8.23 -21.91
C LEU A 310 -4.46 -7.65 -23.24
N GLY A 311 -3.53 -7.32 -24.13
CA GLY A 311 -3.86 -6.93 -25.50
C GLY A 311 -4.24 -8.14 -26.36
N ASP A 312 -4.83 -7.91 -27.53
CA ASP A 312 -5.29 -9.02 -28.39
C ASP A 312 -4.18 -9.96 -28.85
N LYS A 313 -2.96 -9.43 -29.00
CA LYS A 313 -1.77 -10.23 -29.32
C LYS A 313 -1.44 -11.24 -28.22
N ASP A 314 -1.72 -10.93 -26.96
CA ASP A 314 -1.38 -11.78 -25.81
C ASP A 314 -2.37 -12.94 -25.62
N LYS A 315 -3.53 -12.89 -26.28
CA LYS A 315 -4.64 -13.84 -26.08
C LYS A 315 -4.49 -15.13 -26.90
N THR A 316 -3.64 -15.15 -27.93
CA THR A 316 -3.35 -16.37 -28.71
C THR A 316 -2.14 -17.09 -28.13
N ILE A 317 -2.37 -18.24 -27.50
CA ILE A 317 -1.40 -18.85 -26.58
C ILE A 317 -1.02 -20.29 -26.92
N SER A 318 0.20 -20.65 -26.50
CA SER A 318 0.64 -22.00 -26.20
C SER A 318 0.49 -22.29 -24.71
N LEU A 319 -0.09 -23.43 -24.36
CA LEU A 319 -0.15 -23.95 -23.00
C LEU A 319 1.03 -24.90 -22.77
N MET A 320 1.99 -24.49 -21.94
CA MET A 320 3.14 -25.29 -21.56
C MET A 320 2.93 -25.92 -20.20
N ILE A 321 3.34 -27.17 -20.04
CA ILE A 321 3.16 -27.93 -18.81
C ILE A 321 4.46 -28.61 -18.44
N ASP A 322 4.89 -28.40 -17.20
CA ASP A 322 6.06 -29.04 -16.62
C ASP A 322 5.82 -29.45 -15.16
N GLU A 323 6.58 -30.43 -14.69
CA GLU A 323 6.49 -30.97 -13.33
C GLU A 323 7.65 -30.46 -12.46
N ILE A 324 7.31 -29.87 -11.32
CA ILE A 324 8.29 -29.46 -10.30
C ILE A 324 8.22 -30.45 -9.14
N HIS A 325 9.32 -31.12 -8.84
CA HIS A 325 9.41 -31.95 -7.64
C HIS A 325 9.47 -31.09 -6.38
N LEU A 326 8.61 -31.41 -5.42
CA LEU A 326 8.51 -30.75 -4.13
C LEU A 326 9.06 -31.65 -3.03
N ARG A 327 9.60 -31.03 -1.98
CA ARG A 327 9.85 -31.75 -0.73
C ARG A 327 8.49 -31.94 -0.04
N PRO A 328 8.05 -33.19 0.25
CA PRO A 328 6.75 -33.40 0.88
C PRO A 328 6.75 -32.88 2.31
N THR A 329 6.13 -31.72 2.54
CA THR A 329 6.04 -31.06 3.85
C THR A 329 4.67 -30.43 4.06
N TYR A 330 4.23 -30.41 5.32
CA TYR A 330 3.06 -29.65 5.73
C TYR A 330 3.49 -28.42 6.50
N ASP A 331 2.90 -27.27 6.14
CA ASP A 331 3.09 -26.02 6.87
C ASP A 331 1.77 -25.59 7.50
N TYR A 332 1.78 -25.28 8.79
CA TYR A 332 0.61 -24.77 9.50
C TYR A 332 0.79 -23.28 9.79
N VAL A 333 0.00 -22.45 9.10
CA VAL A 333 0.10 -20.99 9.22
C VAL A 333 -1.29 -20.39 9.41
N GLY A 334 -1.49 -19.69 10.52
CA GLY A 334 -2.71 -18.91 10.78
C GLY A 334 -4.00 -19.75 10.81
N GLY A 335 -3.93 -20.98 11.33
CA GLY A 335 -5.11 -21.85 11.40
C GLY A 335 -5.34 -22.72 10.16
N LYS A 336 -4.53 -22.56 9.11
CA LYS A 336 -4.65 -23.31 7.85
C LYS A 336 -3.44 -24.20 7.61
N LEU A 337 -3.70 -25.38 7.08
CA LEU A 337 -2.69 -26.35 6.66
C LEU A 337 -2.38 -26.16 5.17
N TYR A 338 -1.10 -26.08 4.83
CA TYR A 338 -0.58 -25.95 3.47
C TYR A 338 0.30 -27.15 3.14
N GLY A 339 0.51 -27.39 1.83
CA GLY A 339 1.36 -28.47 1.32
C GLY A 339 0.62 -29.78 1.05
N MET A 340 -0.70 -29.83 1.23
CA MET A 340 -1.52 -30.97 0.83
C MET A 340 -1.57 -31.12 -0.70
N SER A 341 -1.62 -32.36 -1.17
CA SER A 341 -1.88 -32.67 -2.57
C SER A 341 -3.36 -32.50 -2.91
N TYR A 342 -3.65 -32.16 -4.17
CA TYR A 342 -5.01 -32.11 -4.71
C TYR A 342 -5.68 -33.49 -4.70
N ASN A 343 -4.92 -34.54 -4.99
CA ASN A 343 -5.47 -35.87 -5.27
C ASN A 343 -5.47 -36.83 -4.08
N SER A 344 -4.90 -36.43 -2.94
CA SER A 344 -4.81 -37.29 -1.75
C SER A 344 -4.67 -36.45 -0.48
N SER A 345 -4.90 -37.07 0.68
CA SER A 345 -4.65 -36.44 1.97
C SER A 345 -3.16 -36.32 2.32
N ASN A 346 -2.26 -36.81 1.46
CA ASN A 346 -0.81 -36.75 1.66
C ASN A 346 -0.23 -35.39 1.25
N ALA A 347 1.00 -35.14 1.67
CA ALA A 347 1.77 -33.99 1.24
C ALA A 347 2.09 -34.12 -0.26
N ALA A 348 2.04 -33.01 -0.98
CA ALA A 348 2.39 -32.97 -2.39
C ALA A 348 3.87 -33.32 -2.59
N THR A 349 4.13 -34.25 -3.52
CA THR A 349 5.48 -34.68 -3.91
C THR A 349 5.93 -33.98 -5.19
N SER A 350 4.98 -33.50 -6.00
CA SER A 350 5.23 -32.67 -7.15
C SER A 350 4.12 -31.66 -7.40
N ALA A 351 4.40 -30.67 -8.23
CA ALA A 351 3.41 -29.72 -8.71
C ALA A 351 3.53 -29.57 -10.23
N PHE A 352 2.40 -29.76 -10.91
CA PHE A 352 2.28 -29.51 -12.34
C PHE A 352 1.95 -28.04 -12.56
N VAL A 353 2.81 -27.34 -13.29
CA VAL A 353 2.66 -25.92 -13.58
C VAL A 353 2.12 -25.76 -14.99
N PHE A 354 0.98 -25.10 -15.11
CA PHE A 354 0.35 -24.75 -16.37
C PHE A 354 0.71 -23.29 -16.70
N MET A 355 1.59 -23.11 -17.68
CA MET A 355 2.06 -21.79 -18.11
C MET A 355 1.43 -21.43 -19.45
N VAL A 356 0.89 -20.21 -19.55
CA VAL A 356 0.45 -19.64 -20.81
C VAL A 356 1.57 -18.80 -21.39
N GLN A 357 1.85 -19.01 -22.66
CA GLN A 357 2.80 -18.19 -23.42
C GLN A 357 2.12 -17.72 -24.69
N SER A 358 2.18 -16.41 -24.95
CA SER A 358 1.68 -15.84 -26.19
C SER A 358 2.53 -16.28 -27.38
N LEU A 359 1.87 -16.56 -28.49
CA LEU A 359 2.52 -16.84 -29.78
C LEU A 359 2.84 -15.55 -30.56
N LEU A 360 2.19 -14.44 -30.23
CA LEU A 360 2.29 -13.18 -30.98
C LEU A 360 2.98 -12.06 -30.19
N SER A 361 3.39 -12.34 -28.95
CA SER A 361 4.05 -11.39 -28.05
C SER A 361 4.97 -12.13 -27.07
N PRO A 362 5.89 -11.45 -26.37
CA PRO A 362 6.75 -12.07 -25.36
C PRO A 362 6.01 -12.39 -24.03
N TYR A 363 4.68 -12.18 -23.97
CA TYR A 363 3.91 -12.43 -22.77
C TYR A 363 3.95 -13.91 -22.37
N LYS A 364 4.22 -14.15 -21.10
CA LYS A 364 4.16 -15.48 -20.46
C LYS A 364 3.77 -15.34 -19.01
N ASP A 365 2.99 -16.27 -18.50
CA ASP A 365 2.50 -16.23 -17.12
C ASP A 365 2.06 -17.61 -16.65
N VAL A 366 2.01 -17.81 -15.33
CA VAL A 366 1.49 -19.06 -14.75
C VAL A 366 -0.03 -18.94 -14.68
N ALA A 367 -0.73 -19.82 -15.39
CA ALA A 367 -2.19 -19.87 -15.33
C ALA A 367 -2.68 -20.70 -14.15
N HIS A 368 -2.00 -21.80 -13.81
CA HIS A 368 -2.39 -22.65 -12.69
C HIS A 368 -1.24 -23.50 -12.16
N ILE A 369 -1.29 -23.90 -10.89
CA ILE A 369 -0.35 -24.82 -10.25
C ILE A 369 -1.16 -25.93 -9.58
N LEU A 370 -0.94 -27.17 -9.99
CA LEU A 370 -1.62 -28.35 -9.47
C LEU A 370 -0.67 -29.20 -8.61
N PRO A 371 -0.74 -29.10 -7.26
CA PRO A 371 0.06 -29.94 -6.37
C PRO A 371 -0.49 -31.36 -6.30
N VAL A 372 0.34 -32.38 -6.48
CA VAL A 372 -0.05 -33.80 -6.50
C VAL A 372 0.93 -34.68 -5.74
N SER A 373 0.46 -35.83 -5.24
CA SER A 373 1.32 -36.86 -4.65
C SER A 373 1.69 -37.95 -5.66
N THR A 374 0.72 -38.31 -6.50
CA THR A 374 0.81 -39.31 -7.57
C THR A 374 -0.20 -38.91 -8.64
N LEU A 375 0.14 -39.00 -9.92
CA LEU A 375 -0.77 -38.58 -10.99
C LEU A 375 -0.96 -39.71 -11.99
N THR A 376 -2.20 -40.11 -12.21
CA THR A 376 -2.56 -41.05 -13.30
C THR A 376 -2.84 -40.28 -14.59
N ALA A 377 -2.72 -40.96 -15.72
CA ALA A 377 -2.96 -40.34 -17.03
C ALA A 377 -4.41 -39.87 -17.19
N GLU A 378 -5.37 -40.58 -16.61
CA GLU A 378 -6.79 -40.27 -16.65
C GLU A 378 -7.11 -39.01 -15.83
N MET A 379 -6.50 -38.89 -14.64
CA MET A 379 -6.60 -37.68 -13.82
C MET A 379 -5.95 -36.49 -14.51
N PHE A 380 -4.77 -36.68 -15.09
CA PHE A 380 -4.08 -35.61 -15.81
C PHE A 380 -4.86 -35.16 -17.04
N HIS A 381 -5.44 -36.08 -17.80
CA HIS A 381 -6.31 -35.76 -18.94
C HIS A 381 -7.52 -34.93 -18.51
N SER A 382 -8.23 -35.37 -17.46
CA SER A 382 -9.39 -34.65 -16.92
C SER A 382 -9.02 -33.21 -16.54
N PHE A 383 -7.90 -33.04 -15.84
CA PHE A 383 -7.45 -31.73 -15.40
C PHE A 383 -6.94 -30.85 -16.56
N LEU A 384 -6.18 -31.43 -17.50
CA LEU A 384 -5.74 -30.75 -18.71
C LEU A 384 -6.93 -30.25 -19.54
N ASN A 385 -7.96 -31.09 -19.71
CA ASN A 385 -9.19 -30.70 -20.37
C ASN A 385 -9.88 -29.54 -19.62
N LYS A 386 -9.96 -29.62 -18.28
CA LYS A 386 -10.52 -28.54 -17.44
C LYS A 386 -9.79 -27.22 -17.63
N VAL A 387 -8.45 -27.23 -17.67
CA VAL A 387 -7.62 -26.02 -17.90
C VAL A 387 -7.85 -25.46 -19.31
N ILE A 388 -7.84 -26.30 -20.35
CA ILE A 388 -8.06 -25.86 -21.74
C ILE A 388 -9.46 -25.22 -21.87
N VAL A 389 -10.50 -25.88 -21.35
CA VAL A 389 -11.87 -25.36 -21.35
C VAL A 389 -11.96 -24.04 -20.59
N GLY A 390 -11.35 -23.95 -19.41
CA GLY A 390 -11.33 -22.73 -18.60
C GLY A 390 -10.67 -21.56 -19.32
N LEU A 391 -9.48 -21.76 -19.90
CA LEU A 391 -8.77 -20.73 -20.66
C LEU A 391 -9.56 -20.26 -21.90
N GLU A 392 -10.14 -21.19 -22.64
CA GLU A 392 -10.98 -20.89 -23.82
C GLU A 392 -12.28 -20.14 -23.45
N THR A 393 -12.84 -20.43 -22.27
CA THR A 393 -14.03 -19.73 -21.75
C THR A 393 -13.71 -18.31 -21.31
N ILE A 394 -12.52 -18.08 -20.72
CA ILE A 394 -12.04 -16.72 -20.39
C ILE A 394 -11.85 -15.87 -21.65
N GLY A 395 -11.53 -16.51 -22.78
CA GLY A 395 -11.32 -15.85 -24.07
C GLY A 395 -9.89 -15.96 -24.61
N PHE A 396 -9.03 -16.77 -23.98
CA PHE A 396 -7.76 -17.16 -24.60
C PHE A 396 -8.01 -18.12 -25.76
N LYS A 397 -7.16 -18.04 -26.79
CA LYS A 397 -7.16 -18.98 -27.92
C LYS A 397 -6.00 -19.96 -27.75
N VAL A 398 -6.30 -21.17 -27.28
CA VAL A 398 -5.29 -22.22 -27.06
C VAL A 398 -4.98 -22.90 -28.39
N ILE A 399 -3.80 -22.64 -28.94
CA ILE A 399 -3.36 -23.19 -30.23
C ILE A 399 -2.58 -24.47 -30.06
N VAL A 400 -1.71 -24.54 -29.05
CA VAL A 400 -0.80 -25.66 -28.86
C VAL A 400 -0.64 -25.99 -27.39
N VAL A 401 -0.58 -27.29 -27.08
CA VAL A 401 -0.22 -27.83 -25.77
C VAL A 401 1.16 -28.44 -25.87
N VAL A 402 2.06 -28.04 -24.97
CA VAL A 402 3.46 -28.47 -24.93
C VAL A 402 3.74 -29.18 -23.61
N THR A 403 4.25 -30.41 -23.68
CA THR A 403 4.66 -31.19 -22.50
C THR A 403 6.00 -31.86 -22.72
N ASP A 404 6.58 -32.41 -21.66
CA ASP A 404 7.70 -33.35 -21.78
C ASP A 404 7.27 -34.66 -22.49
N ASN A 405 8.25 -35.53 -22.78
CA ASN A 405 8.04 -36.85 -23.42
C ASN A 405 7.84 -37.98 -22.38
N ASN A 406 7.10 -37.72 -21.31
CA ASN A 406 6.76 -38.76 -20.33
C ASN A 406 5.62 -39.67 -20.83
N ALA A 407 5.64 -40.94 -20.44
CA ALA A 407 4.60 -41.92 -20.74
C ALA A 407 3.21 -41.49 -20.21
N ILE A 408 3.16 -40.88 -19.02
CA ILE A 408 1.91 -40.39 -18.41
C ILE A 408 1.31 -39.28 -19.29
N ASN A 409 2.13 -38.31 -19.69
CA ASN A 409 1.70 -37.19 -20.54
C ASN A 409 1.22 -37.66 -21.91
N LYS A 410 1.96 -38.58 -22.54
CA LYS A 410 1.53 -39.23 -23.80
C LYS A 410 0.19 -39.92 -23.67
N LYS A 411 -0.02 -40.68 -22.60
CA LYS A 411 -1.27 -41.39 -22.37
C LYS A 411 -2.42 -40.40 -22.10
N ALA A 412 -2.20 -39.39 -21.26
CA ALA A 412 -3.21 -38.37 -20.96
C ALA A 412 -3.66 -37.60 -22.20
N VAL A 413 -2.72 -37.22 -23.07
CA VAL A 413 -3.05 -36.52 -24.31
C VAL A 413 -3.73 -37.45 -25.33
N SER A 414 -3.36 -38.73 -25.36
CA SER A 414 -4.02 -39.71 -26.23
C SER A 414 -5.52 -39.87 -25.95
N LEU A 415 -5.97 -39.59 -24.72
CA LEU A 415 -7.36 -39.67 -24.29
C LEU A 415 -8.26 -38.57 -24.89
N PHE A 416 -7.69 -37.51 -25.49
CA PHE A 416 -8.47 -36.54 -26.29
C PHE A 416 -8.98 -37.14 -27.62
N ALA A 417 -8.47 -38.30 -28.03
CA ALA A 417 -8.98 -39.02 -29.19
C ALA A 417 -9.84 -40.21 -28.75
N ASN A 418 -10.90 -40.48 -29.52
CA ASN A 418 -11.68 -41.70 -29.39
C ASN A 418 -11.61 -42.50 -30.70
N PRO A 419 -11.01 -43.72 -30.74
CA PRO A 419 -10.33 -44.40 -29.63
C PRO A 419 -9.02 -43.71 -29.20
N PRO A 420 -8.52 -43.97 -27.97
CA PRO A 420 -7.31 -43.35 -27.44
C PRO A 420 -6.10 -43.60 -28.35
N LYS A 421 -5.58 -42.51 -28.93
CA LYS A 421 -4.40 -42.55 -29.80
C LYS A 421 -3.68 -41.22 -29.75
N LEU A 422 -2.36 -41.29 -29.59
CA LEU A 422 -1.54 -40.09 -29.68
C LEU A 422 -1.58 -39.54 -31.12
N LYS A 423 -2.00 -38.29 -31.25
CA LYS A 423 -2.08 -37.52 -32.49
C LYS A 423 -1.36 -36.19 -32.26
N ILE A 424 -1.05 -35.50 -33.34
CA ILE A 424 -0.50 -34.13 -33.28
C ILE A 424 -1.64 -33.10 -33.24
N ARG A 425 -2.82 -33.47 -33.75
CA ARG A 425 -3.98 -32.58 -33.92
C ARG A 425 -5.18 -33.16 -33.18
N TYR A 426 -5.84 -32.32 -32.40
CA TYR A 426 -7.01 -32.64 -31.61
C TYR A 426 -8.06 -31.54 -31.76
N THR A 427 -9.33 -31.91 -31.76
CA THR A 427 -10.43 -30.95 -31.78
C THR A 427 -10.53 -30.23 -30.45
N ASN A 428 -10.73 -28.91 -30.49
CA ASN A 428 -10.85 -28.10 -29.30
C ASN A 428 -12.12 -28.48 -28.51
N PRO A 429 -12.04 -28.63 -27.18
CA PRO A 429 -13.16 -29.11 -26.37
C PRO A 429 -14.32 -28.11 -26.25
N VAL A 430 -14.09 -26.82 -26.55
CA VAL A 430 -15.11 -25.76 -26.49
C VAL A 430 -15.62 -25.39 -27.88
N TYR A 431 -14.71 -25.28 -28.86
CA TYR A 431 -15.02 -24.83 -30.21
C TYR A 431 -14.72 -25.91 -31.25
N SER A 432 -15.74 -26.68 -31.65
CA SER A 432 -15.60 -27.81 -32.59
C SER A 432 -14.99 -27.45 -33.95
N GLU A 433 -15.09 -26.19 -34.39
CA GLU A 433 -14.50 -25.72 -35.65
C GLU A 433 -12.99 -25.46 -35.56
N ARG A 434 -12.41 -25.48 -34.35
CA ARG A 434 -10.99 -25.26 -34.13
C ARG A 434 -10.32 -26.52 -33.62
N ASP A 435 -9.09 -26.71 -34.07
CA ASP A 435 -8.18 -27.70 -33.51
C ASP A 435 -7.15 -27.01 -32.61
N PHE A 436 -6.62 -27.77 -31.65
CA PHE A 436 -5.36 -27.47 -31.00
C PHE A 436 -4.32 -28.55 -31.35
N PHE A 437 -3.05 -28.18 -31.27
CA PHE A 437 -1.93 -29.06 -31.58
C PHE A 437 -1.26 -29.55 -30.31
N PHE A 438 -0.68 -30.73 -30.35
CA PHE A 438 0.15 -31.27 -29.29
C PHE A 438 1.58 -31.44 -29.78
N ILE A 439 2.54 -30.89 -29.03
CA ILE A 439 3.97 -30.92 -29.35
C ILE A 439 4.75 -31.29 -28.10
N PHE A 440 5.84 -32.03 -28.26
CA PHE A 440 6.78 -32.26 -27.16
C PHE A 440 7.79 -31.14 -27.09
N ASP A 441 8.25 -30.81 -25.88
CA ASP A 441 9.36 -29.88 -25.70
C ASP A 441 10.59 -30.35 -26.51
N THR A 442 10.99 -29.54 -27.49
CA THR A 442 12.09 -29.82 -28.41
C THR A 442 13.44 -29.88 -27.69
N VAL A 443 13.61 -29.15 -26.59
CA VAL A 443 14.81 -29.22 -25.74
C VAL A 443 14.89 -30.60 -25.07
N HIS A 444 13.75 -31.13 -24.62
CA HIS A 444 13.70 -32.48 -24.06
C HIS A 444 13.98 -33.54 -25.13
N ILE A 445 13.43 -33.40 -26.34
CA ILE A 445 13.76 -34.29 -27.47
C ILE A 445 15.27 -34.27 -27.73
N LEU A 446 15.88 -33.09 -27.82
CA LEU A 446 17.32 -32.96 -28.11
C LEU A 446 18.18 -33.64 -27.02
N LYS A 447 17.83 -33.46 -25.74
CA LYS A 447 18.46 -34.19 -24.63
C LYS A 447 18.30 -35.70 -24.80
N CYS A 448 17.10 -36.18 -25.14
CA CYS A 448 16.84 -37.60 -25.39
C CYS A 448 17.68 -38.15 -26.56
N VAL A 449 17.79 -37.42 -27.68
CA VAL A 449 18.61 -37.83 -28.83
C VAL A 449 20.06 -38.08 -28.40
N ARG A 450 20.67 -37.12 -27.69
CA ARG A 450 22.04 -37.25 -27.18
C ARG A 450 22.17 -38.36 -26.14
N ASN A 451 21.26 -38.45 -25.18
CA ASN A 451 21.32 -39.45 -24.13
C ASN A 451 21.12 -40.88 -24.68
N ASN A 452 20.22 -41.04 -25.65
CA ASN A 452 20.04 -42.31 -26.36
C ASN A 452 21.29 -42.70 -27.13
N TRP A 453 21.99 -41.75 -27.75
CA TRP A 453 23.25 -42.01 -28.45
C TRP A 453 24.35 -42.47 -27.50
N LEU A 454 24.51 -41.80 -26.35
CA LEU A 454 25.44 -42.19 -25.29
C LEU A 454 25.14 -43.58 -24.69
N CYS A 455 23.88 -44.00 -24.66
CA CYS A 455 23.45 -45.26 -24.06
C CYS A 455 23.42 -46.45 -25.04
N GLN A 456 23.83 -46.27 -26.30
CA GLN A 456 23.92 -47.37 -27.25
C GLN A 456 24.96 -48.40 -26.76
N LYS A 457 24.61 -49.69 -26.84
CA LYS A 457 25.48 -50.81 -26.37
C LYS A 457 26.29 -51.46 -27.49
N ASN A 458 26.13 -51.02 -28.73
CA ASN A 458 26.87 -51.52 -29.88
C ASN A 458 28.31 -51.00 -29.89
N TYR A 459 29.15 -51.65 -30.70
CA TYR A 459 30.53 -51.23 -30.89
C TYR A 459 30.57 -49.78 -31.41
N GLY A 460 31.38 -48.94 -30.76
CA GLY A 460 31.51 -47.53 -31.12
C GLY A 460 30.33 -46.63 -30.73
N THR A 461 29.35 -47.11 -29.95
CA THR A 461 28.19 -46.33 -29.47
C THR A 461 27.50 -45.61 -30.64
N CYS A 462 27.02 -46.40 -31.60
CA CYS A 462 26.56 -45.94 -32.90
C CYS A 462 25.03 -45.82 -32.99
N MET A 463 24.55 -44.82 -33.73
CA MET A 463 23.18 -44.69 -34.20
C MET A 463 23.12 -45.03 -35.69
N PHE A 464 22.04 -45.69 -36.11
CA PHE A 464 21.79 -46.02 -37.51
C PHE A 464 20.61 -45.20 -38.02
N TYR A 465 20.78 -44.56 -39.17
CA TYR A 465 19.75 -43.72 -39.75
C TYR A 465 19.76 -43.86 -41.28
N PRO A 466 18.59 -43.80 -41.93
CA PRO A 466 18.52 -43.91 -43.37
C PRO A 466 19.04 -42.63 -44.04
N SER A 467 19.58 -42.77 -45.25
CA SER A 467 19.85 -41.62 -46.11
C SER A 467 18.54 -40.97 -46.55
N PHE A 468 18.51 -39.63 -46.62
CA PHE A 468 17.34 -38.90 -47.14
C PHE A 468 17.15 -39.10 -48.66
N ASP A 469 18.22 -39.44 -49.38
CA ASP A 469 18.16 -39.68 -50.83
C ASP A 469 17.66 -41.09 -51.16
N ASN A 470 17.93 -42.07 -50.28
CA ASN A 470 17.50 -43.45 -50.45
C ASN A 470 17.31 -44.11 -49.08
N PHE A 471 16.04 -44.31 -48.70
CA PHE A 471 15.67 -44.86 -47.41
C PHE A 471 16.09 -46.32 -47.18
N SER A 472 16.53 -47.03 -48.23
CA SER A 472 17.11 -48.38 -48.11
C SER A 472 18.59 -48.37 -47.71
N LEU A 473 19.29 -47.24 -47.85
CA LEU A 473 20.68 -47.10 -47.46
C LEU A 473 20.78 -46.56 -46.03
N PHE A 474 21.38 -47.36 -45.13
CA PHE A 474 21.62 -46.96 -43.74
C PHE A 474 23.03 -46.42 -43.55
N LYS A 475 23.12 -45.23 -42.94
CA LYS A 475 24.36 -44.59 -42.50
C LYS A 475 24.59 -44.85 -41.02
N THR A 476 25.84 -44.75 -40.58
CA THR A 476 26.25 -45.05 -39.19
C THR A 476 26.87 -43.84 -38.53
N ALA A 477 26.23 -43.28 -37.50
CA ALA A 477 26.78 -42.20 -36.69
C ALA A 477 27.43 -42.75 -35.42
N SER A 478 28.76 -42.64 -35.29
CA SER A 478 29.51 -43.19 -34.17
C SER A 478 29.82 -42.13 -33.11
N PHE A 479 29.38 -42.31 -31.87
CA PHE A 479 29.78 -41.40 -30.80
C PHE A 479 31.27 -41.56 -30.44
N GLN A 480 31.87 -42.71 -30.72
CA GLN A 480 33.31 -42.91 -30.56
C GLN A 480 34.13 -42.02 -31.50
N ALA A 481 33.59 -41.65 -32.68
CA ALA A 481 34.25 -40.72 -33.58
C ALA A 481 34.45 -39.33 -32.92
N LEU A 482 33.48 -38.89 -32.12
CA LEU A 482 33.56 -37.64 -31.35
C LEU A 482 34.60 -37.72 -30.23
N LYS A 483 34.68 -38.86 -29.53
CA LYS A 483 35.72 -39.07 -28.51
C LYS A 483 37.11 -39.03 -29.12
N LYS A 484 37.32 -39.72 -30.25
CA LYS A 484 38.58 -39.70 -30.99
C LYS A 484 38.95 -38.29 -31.48
N LEU A 485 37.99 -37.54 -32.00
CA LEU A 485 38.22 -36.14 -32.38
C LEU A 485 38.72 -35.32 -31.18
N HIS A 486 38.07 -35.45 -30.02
CA HIS A 486 38.51 -34.76 -28.81
C HIS A 486 39.89 -35.20 -28.32
N GLU A 487 40.19 -36.50 -28.34
CA GLU A 487 41.49 -37.07 -27.97
C GLU A 487 42.61 -36.53 -28.88
N ILE A 488 42.39 -36.46 -30.19
CA ILE A 488 43.36 -35.93 -31.16
C ILE A 488 43.63 -34.43 -30.94
N GLU A 489 42.62 -33.68 -30.51
CA GLU A 489 42.70 -32.23 -30.35
C GLU A 489 43.06 -31.78 -28.94
N ILE A 490 43.13 -32.68 -27.95
CA ILE A 490 43.25 -32.29 -26.55
C ILE A 490 44.53 -31.49 -26.27
N GLU A 491 45.64 -31.90 -26.89
CA GLU A 491 46.98 -31.29 -26.76
C GLU A 491 47.26 -30.19 -27.80
N LYS A 492 46.34 -29.97 -28.75
CA LYS A 492 46.50 -28.96 -29.80
C LYS A 492 46.07 -27.57 -29.31
N LEU A 493 46.83 -26.55 -29.66
CA LEU A 493 46.47 -25.15 -29.37
C LEU A 493 45.26 -24.69 -30.19
N LEU A 494 45.21 -25.09 -31.47
CA LEU A 494 44.10 -24.84 -32.37
C LEU A 494 43.25 -26.11 -32.50
N LYS A 495 41.96 -26.00 -32.16
CA LYS A 495 41.01 -27.11 -32.15
C LYS A 495 39.86 -26.79 -33.08
N TYR A 496 39.51 -27.71 -33.97
CA TYR A 496 38.29 -27.60 -34.77
C TYR A 496 37.07 -27.82 -33.88
N GLY A 497 37.08 -28.85 -33.04
CA GLY A 497 36.04 -29.15 -32.06
C GLY A 497 36.19 -28.40 -30.73
N TYR A 498 36.55 -27.12 -30.72
CA TYR A 498 36.89 -26.38 -29.49
C TYR A 498 35.77 -26.37 -28.43
N GLY A 499 34.51 -26.49 -28.85
CA GLY A 499 33.35 -26.58 -27.95
C GLY A 499 33.14 -27.96 -27.33
N LEU A 500 33.77 -29.01 -27.87
CA LEU A 500 33.59 -30.39 -27.43
C LEU A 500 34.44 -30.64 -26.18
N THR A 501 33.77 -30.79 -25.04
CA THR A 501 34.42 -31.03 -23.74
C THR A 501 34.28 -32.47 -23.29
N GLN A 502 35.18 -32.92 -22.39
CA GLN A 502 35.06 -34.22 -21.75
C GLN A 502 33.71 -34.41 -21.04
N LYS A 503 33.14 -33.33 -20.47
CA LYS A 503 31.81 -33.35 -19.84
C LYS A 503 30.68 -33.58 -20.84
N ALA A 504 30.81 -33.08 -22.07
CA ALA A 504 29.84 -33.35 -23.13
C ALA A 504 29.90 -34.80 -23.63
N LEU A 505 31.09 -35.40 -23.64
CA LEU A 505 31.34 -36.76 -24.12
C LEU A 505 31.09 -37.85 -23.06
N ALA A 506 31.33 -37.54 -21.79
CA ALA A 506 31.15 -38.45 -20.66
C ALA A 506 30.42 -37.75 -19.49
N PRO A 507 29.15 -37.34 -19.68
CA PRO A 507 28.38 -36.60 -18.69
C PRO A 507 27.92 -37.50 -17.53
N THR A 508 27.98 -36.97 -16.32
CA THR A 508 27.33 -37.56 -15.14
C THR A 508 25.80 -37.56 -15.27
N SER A 509 25.10 -38.29 -14.39
CA SER A 509 23.63 -38.34 -14.38
C SER A 509 22.97 -36.97 -14.28
N PHE A 510 23.53 -36.04 -13.50
CA PHE A 510 23.04 -34.66 -13.41
C PHE A 510 23.32 -33.84 -14.67
N GLU A 511 24.52 -33.98 -15.24
CA GLU A 511 24.94 -33.28 -16.47
C GLU A 511 24.16 -33.73 -17.72
N ARG A 512 23.54 -34.92 -17.70
CA ARG A 512 22.62 -35.37 -18.76
C ARG A 512 21.40 -34.48 -18.95
N GLN A 513 21.03 -33.69 -17.95
CA GLN A 513 19.93 -32.73 -18.06
C GLN A 513 20.37 -31.37 -18.63
N ASN A 514 21.68 -31.12 -18.77
CA ASN A 514 22.20 -29.84 -19.24
C ASN A 514 22.16 -29.77 -20.78
N VAL A 515 21.29 -28.93 -21.33
CA VAL A 515 21.18 -28.70 -22.78
C VAL A 515 22.45 -28.10 -23.37
N LYS A 516 23.20 -27.28 -22.63
CA LYS A 516 24.45 -26.67 -23.14
C LYS A 516 25.49 -27.74 -23.52
N LEU A 517 25.57 -28.83 -22.75
CA LEU A 517 26.44 -29.96 -23.08
C LEU A 517 25.94 -30.74 -24.30
N VAL A 518 24.63 -30.76 -24.55
CA VAL A 518 24.09 -31.35 -25.78
C VAL A 518 24.53 -30.53 -27.00
N LEU A 519 24.45 -29.20 -26.91
CA LEU A 519 24.86 -28.28 -27.97
C LEU A 519 26.37 -28.24 -28.21
N GLN A 520 27.17 -28.77 -27.30
CA GLN A 520 28.60 -29.01 -27.53
C GLN A 520 28.85 -30.23 -28.41
N VAL A 521 27.94 -31.21 -28.39
CA VAL A 521 27.99 -32.41 -29.24
C VAL A 521 27.33 -32.15 -30.59
N ILE A 522 26.09 -31.65 -30.56
CA ILE A 522 25.29 -31.37 -31.73
C ILE A 522 25.61 -29.94 -32.19
N ASN A 523 26.69 -29.79 -32.94
CA ASN A 523 27.20 -28.50 -33.40
C ASN A 523 27.78 -28.62 -34.81
N ASN A 524 27.48 -27.65 -35.69
CA ASN A 524 28.05 -27.60 -37.04
C ASN A 524 29.58 -27.55 -37.04
N VAL A 525 30.19 -26.82 -36.09
CA VAL A 525 31.65 -26.74 -35.97
C VAL A 525 32.27 -28.11 -35.71
N VAL A 526 31.65 -28.93 -34.86
CA VAL A 526 32.09 -30.30 -34.57
C VAL A 526 31.91 -31.20 -35.80
N ALA A 527 30.81 -31.02 -36.54
CA ALA A 527 30.59 -31.75 -37.79
C ALA A 527 31.66 -31.42 -38.84
N GLU A 528 32.05 -30.16 -39.01
CA GLU A 528 33.15 -29.81 -39.92
C GLU A 528 34.51 -30.31 -39.43
N GLY A 529 34.77 -30.26 -38.11
CA GLY A 529 35.97 -30.87 -37.52
C GLY A 529 36.07 -32.36 -37.82
N LEU A 530 34.96 -33.10 -37.74
CA LEU A 530 34.91 -34.51 -38.14
C LEU A 530 35.17 -34.73 -39.64
N ASN A 531 34.71 -33.83 -40.52
CA ASN A 531 34.95 -33.96 -41.96
C ASN A 531 36.42 -33.75 -42.32
N LEU A 532 37.07 -32.73 -41.73
CA LEU A 532 38.46 -32.38 -42.01
C LEU A 532 39.43 -33.34 -41.33
N VAL A 533 39.38 -33.43 -40.00
CA VAL A 533 40.33 -34.20 -39.19
C VAL A 533 40.07 -35.69 -39.31
N GLY A 534 38.81 -36.09 -39.54
CA GLY A 534 38.42 -37.50 -39.57
C GLY A 534 39.03 -38.28 -40.74
N ALA A 535 39.16 -37.67 -41.92
CA ALA A 535 39.81 -38.31 -43.06
C ALA A 535 41.33 -38.45 -42.84
N GLU A 536 41.98 -37.39 -42.35
CA GLU A 536 43.43 -37.37 -42.08
C GLU A 536 43.84 -38.38 -41.01
N ASN A 537 42.98 -38.63 -40.01
CA ASN A 537 43.29 -39.45 -38.85
C ASN A 537 42.56 -40.81 -38.85
N ASN A 538 42.01 -41.22 -40.00
CA ASN A 538 41.30 -42.50 -40.17
C ASN A 538 40.21 -42.76 -39.11
N ILE A 539 39.45 -41.72 -38.75
CA ILE A 539 38.33 -41.85 -37.81
C ILE A 539 37.18 -42.58 -38.51
N LEU A 540 36.85 -43.77 -38.02
CA LEU A 540 35.77 -44.58 -38.56
C LEU A 540 34.42 -43.82 -38.49
N HIS A 541 33.63 -43.91 -39.57
CA HIS A 541 32.30 -43.29 -39.71
C HIS A 541 32.26 -41.76 -39.54
N HIS A 542 33.38 -41.05 -39.72
CA HIS A 542 33.44 -39.60 -39.48
C HIS A 542 32.45 -38.80 -40.35
N LYS A 543 32.33 -39.11 -41.65
CA LYS A 543 31.41 -38.41 -42.58
C LYS A 543 29.94 -38.60 -42.19
N ASP A 544 29.54 -39.85 -41.95
CA ASP A 544 28.18 -40.19 -41.55
C ASP A 544 27.83 -39.60 -40.17
N THR A 545 28.81 -39.51 -39.26
CA THR A 545 28.62 -38.87 -37.95
C THR A 545 28.43 -37.36 -38.09
N ALA A 546 29.22 -36.71 -38.95
CA ALA A 546 29.07 -35.29 -39.25
C ALA A 546 27.70 -34.98 -39.90
N ASP A 547 27.26 -35.82 -40.84
CA ASP A 547 25.96 -35.70 -41.49
C ASP A 547 24.81 -35.83 -40.48
N TYR A 548 24.88 -36.83 -39.59
CA TYR A 548 23.90 -37.01 -38.51
C TYR A 548 23.81 -35.78 -37.60
N ILE A 549 24.96 -35.22 -37.20
CA ILE A 549 24.99 -34.00 -36.37
C ILE A 549 24.33 -32.82 -37.11
N LYS A 550 24.64 -32.63 -38.39
CA LYS A 550 24.03 -31.57 -39.21
C LYS A 550 22.52 -31.74 -39.36
N ILE A 551 22.04 -32.98 -39.53
CA ILE A 551 20.61 -33.29 -39.60
C ILE A 551 19.91 -32.87 -38.30
N ILE A 552 20.41 -33.32 -37.15
CA ILE A 552 19.80 -33.00 -35.85
C ILE A 552 19.91 -31.50 -35.55
N HIS A 553 21.06 -30.87 -35.86
CA HIS A 553 21.25 -29.43 -35.70
C HIS A 553 20.34 -28.60 -36.60
N ARG A 554 20.01 -29.06 -37.81
CA ARG A 554 19.09 -28.37 -38.71
C ARG A 554 17.64 -28.52 -38.27
N TRP A 555 17.31 -29.66 -37.65
CA TRP A 555 15.97 -29.94 -37.15
C TRP A 555 15.63 -29.14 -35.89
N TRP A 556 16.59 -28.97 -34.98
CA TRP A 556 16.43 -28.21 -33.73
C TRP A 556 16.64 -26.72 -33.96
#